data_AF-A1VNG9-F1
#
_entry.id   AF-A1VNG9-F1
#
_cell.length_a   1.000
_cell.length_b   1.000
_cell.length_c   1.000
_cell.angle_alpha   90.00
_cell.angle_beta   90.00
_cell.angle_gamma   90.00
#
_symmetry.space_group_name_H-M   'P 1'
#
loop_
_entity.id
_entity.type
_entity.pdbx_description
1 polymer ?
#
loop_
_entity_poly.entity_id
_entity_poly.type
_entity_poly.pdbx_seq_one_letter_code
_entity_poly.pdbx_strand_id
1 'polypeptide(L)'
;MSLQRISAEQALSQLADFSAVIDARSEGEYAEDHLPGAVNWPSLHDDERRIVGTKYKQISQFEAQKLGAALVAKNISEHIQRDVLDKPREWQPLIYCWRGGKRSGSLALVLDQIGFRVTLVDGGYKAFRAALVADLPQLASRHHYRVVCGPTGSGKTRLLQALAAEGAQVLDLEGLANHRSSVLGMIPGVAQPSQKAFDSRIWAALRSFDPLLPVYIESESKKVGNVAVPEGLIAAMRASPCLRMDLPEAERVALLLEDYDFFVRDIEFFCERLIALTEARGKATVQDWQARARSGDVPSVVLELLIKHYDPGYLQSMQRNFTQYESARALVPRDHGVPAMTELAKSLLAEA
;
A
#
# COMPACT_ATOMS: atom_id res chain seq x y z
N MET A 1 11.76 -6.97 37.74
CA MET A 1 11.06 -6.21 36.68
C MET A 1 11.90 -6.32 35.43
N SER A 2 11.34 -6.94 34.40
CA SER A 2 11.98 -7.18 33.10
C SER A 2 11.47 -6.24 32.00
N LEU A 3 10.55 -5.33 32.34
CA LEU A 3 10.01 -4.35 31.41
C LEU A 3 11.13 -3.50 30.80
N GLN A 4 11.30 -3.63 29.48
CA GLN A 4 12.25 -2.87 28.68
C GLN A 4 11.54 -1.86 27.80
N ARG A 5 12.30 -0.86 27.35
CA ARG A 5 11.86 0.14 26.38
C ARG A 5 12.90 0.23 25.28
N ILE A 6 12.43 0.34 24.05
CA ILE A 6 13.25 0.56 22.87
C ILE A 6 12.75 1.79 22.11
N SER A 7 13.66 2.46 21.41
CA SER A 7 13.29 3.57 20.53
C SER A 7 12.50 3.08 19.32
N ALA A 8 11.85 4.01 18.61
CA ALA A 8 11.18 3.72 17.34
C ALA A 8 12.14 3.16 16.29
N GLU A 9 13.36 3.68 16.21
CA GLU A 9 14.41 3.27 15.28
C GLU A 9 14.92 1.86 15.59
N GLN A 10 15.08 1.52 16.87
CA GLN A 10 15.40 0.16 17.29
C GLN A 10 14.24 -0.80 16.97
N ALA A 11 13.01 -0.37 17.21
CA ALA A 11 11.84 -1.16 16.86
C ALA A 11 11.79 -1.45 15.36
N LEU A 12 12.13 -0.49 14.48
CA LEU A 12 12.19 -0.72 13.04
C LEU A 12 13.12 -1.89 12.69
N SER A 13 14.31 -1.99 13.27
CA SER A 13 15.27 -3.04 12.89
C SER A 13 15.00 -4.39 13.57
N GLN A 14 14.37 -4.40 14.75
CA GLN A 14 14.29 -5.58 15.63
C GLN A 14 12.92 -6.27 15.67
N LEU A 15 11.95 -5.89 14.83
CA LEU A 15 10.59 -6.49 14.88
C LEU A 15 10.60 -8.03 14.84
N ALA A 16 11.52 -8.63 14.06
CA ALA A 16 11.63 -10.08 13.91
C ALA A 16 12.23 -10.78 15.15
N ASP A 17 12.85 -10.04 16.07
CA ASP A 17 13.48 -10.59 17.27
C ASP A 17 12.43 -10.88 18.37
N PHE A 18 11.22 -10.33 18.23
CA PHE A 18 10.15 -10.49 19.22
C PHE A 18 9.23 -11.65 18.88
N SER A 19 8.76 -12.35 19.91
CA SER A 19 7.82 -13.47 19.73
C SER A 19 6.44 -13.02 19.26
N ALA A 20 6.09 -11.76 19.51
CA ALA A 20 4.88 -11.11 19.02
C ALA A 20 5.05 -9.59 19.06
N VAL A 21 4.39 -8.91 18.12
CA VAL A 21 4.20 -7.46 18.15
C VAL A 21 2.73 -7.19 18.48
N ILE A 22 2.46 -6.42 19.54
CA ILE A 22 1.11 -6.22 20.07
C ILE A 22 0.72 -4.75 19.99
N ASP A 23 -0.34 -4.49 19.24
CA ASP A 23 -0.97 -3.18 19.14
C ASP A 23 -2.08 -3.03 20.17
N ALA A 24 -1.84 -2.21 21.19
CA ALA A 24 -2.78 -1.93 22.26
C ALA A 24 -3.79 -0.79 21.93
N ARG A 25 -3.83 -0.32 20.68
CA ARG A 25 -4.80 0.65 20.19
C ARG A 25 -6.15 -0.01 19.88
N SER A 26 -7.16 0.82 19.62
CA SER A 26 -8.47 0.31 19.21
C SER A 26 -8.45 -0.27 17.80
N GLU A 27 -9.50 -1.00 17.44
CA GLU A 27 -9.62 -1.75 16.19
C GLU A 27 -9.53 -0.83 14.97
N GLY A 28 -10.23 0.31 15.00
CA GLY A 28 -10.15 1.31 13.93
C GLY A 28 -8.77 1.95 13.80
N GLU A 29 -8.06 2.18 14.92
CA GLU A 29 -6.67 2.67 14.88
C GLU A 29 -5.71 1.62 14.28
N TYR A 30 -5.94 0.34 14.56
CA TYR A 30 -5.16 -0.78 14.02
C TYR A 30 -5.45 -1.01 12.53
N ALA A 31 -6.74 -0.96 12.13
CA ALA A 31 -7.17 -1.12 10.75
C ALA A 31 -6.69 0.02 9.83
N GLU A 32 -6.52 1.24 10.35
CA GLU A 32 -5.99 2.37 9.56
C GLU A 32 -4.56 2.11 9.09
N ASP A 33 -3.70 1.60 9.98
CA ASP A 33 -2.31 1.17 9.76
C ASP A 33 -1.75 0.62 11.09
N HIS A 34 -0.78 -0.30 11.05
CA HIS A 34 -0.14 -0.87 12.25
C HIS A 34 1.30 -1.31 11.95
N LEU A 35 2.08 -1.63 13.00
CA LEU A 35 3.43 -2.18 12.82
C LEU A 35 3.35 -3.54 12.09
N PRO A 36 4.30 -3.85 11.18
CA PRO A 36 4.31 -5.12 10.47
C PRO A 36 4.23 -6.34 11.40
N GLY A 37 3.33 -7.27 11.09
CA GLY A 37 3.12 -8.50 11.88
C GLY A 37 2.41 -8.27 13.22
N ALA A 38 1.95 -7.06 13.53
CA ALA A 38 1.29 -6.80 14.81
C ALA A 38 -0.09 -7.46 14.91
N VAL A 39 -0.40 -8.01 16.09
CA VAL A 39 -1.75 -8.46 16.49
C VAL A 39 -2.41 -7.39 17.36
N ASN A 40 -3.74 -7.23 17.25
CA ASN A 40 -4.45 -6.17 17.95
C ASN A 40 -5.05 -6.64 19.28
N TRP A 41 -4.56 -6.10 20.39
CA TRP A 41 -5.05 -6.35 21.76
C TRP A 41 -5.50 -5.02 22.39
N PRO A 42 -6.68 -4.50 22.01
CA PRO A 42 -7.13 -3.18 22.44
C PRO A 42 -7.20 -3.03 23.95
N SER A 43 -6.43 -2.09 24.51
CA SER A 43 -6.65 -1.70 25.91
C SER A 43 -8.01 -1.03 26.11
N LEU A 44 -8.56 -0.45 25.05
CA LEU A 44 -9.92 0.05 24.96
C LEU A 44 -10.40 -0.22 23.54
N HIS A 45 -11.56 -0.86 23.40
CA HIS A 45 -12.25 -1.01 22.12
C HIS A 45 -12.69 0.35 21.56
N ASP A 46 -13.02 0.45 20.27
CA ASP A 46 -13.41 1.72 19.63
C ASP A 46 -14.50 2.49 20.39
N ASP A 47 -15.56 1.79 20.81
CA ASP A 47 -16.66 2.39 21.57
C ASP A 47 -16.25 2.85 22.97
N GLU A 48 -15.44 2.05 23.66
CA GLU A 48 -14.92 2.38 24.97
C GLU A 48 -13.99 3.58 24.92
N ARG A 49 -13.11 3.63 23.91
CA ARG A 49 -12.22 4.74 23.63
C ARG A 49 -13.01 6.02 23.37
N ARG A 50 -14.11 5.94 22.61
CA ARG A 50 -15.02 7.06 22.38
C ARG A 50 -15.65 7.54 23.69
N ILE A 51 -16.18 6.64 24.52
CA ILE A 51 -16.81 6.98 25.80
C ILE A 51 -15.79 7.64 26.75
N VAL A 52 -14.63 7.03 26.94
CA VAL A 52 -13.55 7.55 27.81
C VAL A 52 -13.04 8.88 27.29
N GLY A 53 -12.84 9.02 25.98
CA GLY A 53 -12.40 10.27 25.34
C GLY A 53 -13.40 11.41 25.50
N THR A 54 -14.70 11.13 25.36
CA THR A 54 -15.78 12.10 25.60
C THR A 54 -15.81 12.54 27.06
N LYS A 55 -15.78 11.59 28.00
CA LYS A 55 -15.76 11.88 29.44
C LYS A 55 -14.53 12.70 29.86
N TYR A 56 -13.37 12.43 29.24
CA TYR A 56 -12.14 13.18 29.47
C TYR A 56 -12.29 14.66 29.08
N LYS A 57 -12.93 14.92 27.93
CA LYS A 57 -13.13 16.27 27.41
C LYS A 57 -14.27 17.03 28.10
N GLN A 58 -15.36 16.33 28.42
CA GLN A 58 -16.61 16.97 28.84
C GLN A 58 -16.83 16.99 30.36
N ILE A 59 -16.23 16.07 31.12
CA ILE A 59 -16.48 15.95 32.56
C ILE A 59 -15.20 16.28 33.34
N SER A 60 -14.26 15.34 33.39
CA SER A 60 -12.95 15.58 34.00
C SER A 60 -11.96 14.49 33.60
N GLN A 61 -10.67 14.85 33.61
CA GLN A 61 -9.58 13.92 33.35
C GLN A 61 -9.58 12.76 34.36
N PHE A 62 -9.80 13.03 35.65
CA PHE A 62 -9.75 12.02 36.70
C PHE A 62 -10.90 11.00 36.58
N GLU A 63 -12.13 11.47 36.31
CA GLU A 63 -13.29 10.59 36.14
C GLU A 63 -13.16 9.70 34.90
N ALA A 64 -12.58 10.23 33.81
CA ALA A 64 -12.26 9.43 32.64
C ALA A 64 -11.17 8.39 32.92
N GLN A 65 -10.17 8.73 33.74
CA GLN A 65 -9.12 7.79 34.13
C GLN A 65 -9.65 6.64 34.99
N LYS A 66 -10.57 6.88 35.93
CA LYS A 66 -11.20 5.81 36.73
C LYS A 66 -11.98 4.84 35.84
N LEU A 67 -12.82 5.36 34.95
CA LEU A 67 -13.58 4.53 34.01
C LEU A 67 -12.64 3.76 33.06
N GLY A 68 -11.66 4.46 32.49
CA GLY A 68 -10.67 3.85 31.61
C GLY A 68 -9.87 2.74 32.29
N ALA A 69 -9.47 2.92 33.55
CA ALA A 69 -8.74 1.88 34.29
C ALA A 69 -9.57 0.60 34.47
N ALA A 70 -10.87 0.72 34.78
CA ALA A 70 -11.76 -0.43 34.92
C ALA A 70 -11.92 -1.21 33.60
N LEU A 71 -12.14 -0.49 32.49
CA LEU A 71 -12.29 -1.09 31.15
C LEU A 71 -10.97 -1.73 30.68
N VAL A 72 -9.85 -1.03 30.85
CA VAL A 72 -8.52 -1.56 30.50
C VAL A 72 -8.22 -2.84 31.28
N ALA A 73 -8.52 -2.88 32.58
CA ALA A 73 -8.31 -4.09 33.39
C ALA A 73 -9.16 -5.27 32.90
N LYS A 74 -10.42 -5.02 32.53
CA LYS A 74 -11.31 -6.02 31.93
C LYS A 74 -10.73 -6.57 30.63
N ASN A 75 -10.37 -5.70 29.68
CA ASN A 75 -9.90 -6.13 28.36
C ASN A 75 -8.56 -6.87 28.46
N ILE A 76 -7.65 -6.43 29.34
CA ILE A 76 -6.40 -7.17 29.61
C ILE A 76 -6.71 -8.59 30.12
N SER A 77 -7.69 -8.75 31.00
CA SER A 77 -8.10 -10.08 31.47
C SER A 77 -8.59 -10.97 30.32
N GLU A 78 -9.38 -10.42 29.40
CA GLU A 78 -9.88 -11.13 28.21
C GLU A 78 -8.72 -11.54 27.28
N HIS A 79 -7.76 -10.65 27.01
CA HIS A 79 -6.58 -10.99 26.22
C HIS A 79 -5.72 -12.08 26.86
N ILE A 80 -5.56 -12.05 28.18
CA ILE A 80 -4.80 -13.09 28.90
C ILE A 80 -5.46 -14.46 28.72
N GLN A 81 -6.78 -14.53 28.92
CA GLN A 81 -7.54 -15.77 28.78
C GLN A 81 -7.50 -16.31 27.34
N ARG A 82 -7.56 -15.42 26.35
CA ARG A 82 -7.59 -15.78 24.92
C ARG A 82 -6.23 -16.22 24.38
N ASP A 83 -5.17 -15.47 24.68
CA ASP A 83 -3.92 -15.54 23.91
C ASP A 83 -2.67 -15.90 24.73
N VAL A 84 -2.74 -15.84 26.07
CA VAL A 84 -1.53 -15.86 26.93
C VAL A 84 -1.39 -17.17 27.72
N LEU A 85 -2.49 -17.84 28.09
CA LEU A 85 -2.47 -18.99 29.00
C LEU A 85 -1.57 -20.16 28.53
N ASP A 86 -1.37 -20.31 27.22
CA ASP A 86 -0.57 -21.36 26.59
C ASP A 86 0.87 -20.94 26.28
N LYS A 87 1.25 -19.67 26.55
CA LYS A 87 2.54 -19.13 26.12
C LYS A 87 3.69 -19.59 27.03
N PRO A 88 4.84 -19.99 26.46
CA PRO A 88 6.01 -20.38 27.24
C PRO A 88 6.63 -19.16 27.95
N ARG A 89 7.37 -19.39 29.03
CA ARG A 89 7.99 -18.32 29.84
C ARG A 89 8.94 -17.44 29.03
N GLU A 90 9.55 -18.00 28.00
CA GLU A 90 10.51 -17.34 27.10
C GLU A 90 9.83 -16.41 26.08
N TRP A 91 8.49 -16.43 25.99
CA TRP A 91 7.73 -15.55 25.10
C TRP A 91 7.98 -14.08 25.44
N GLN A 92 8.46 -13.33 24.44
CA GLN A 92 8.91 -11.95 24.60
C GLN A 92 8.13 -10.99 23.67
N PRO A 93 7.04 -10.37 24.14
CA PRO A 93 6.25 -9.46 23.32
C PRO A 93 6.85 -8.06 23.26
N LEU A 94 6.76 -7.44 22.08
CA LEU A 94 6.88 -6.00 21.89
C LEU A 94 5.50 -5.38 21.88
N ILE A 95 5.24 -4.38 22.72
CA ILE A 95 3.92 -3.76 22.89
C ILE A 95 4.01 -2.28 22.59
N TYR A 96 2.99 -1.74 21.91
CA TYR A 96 2.86 -0.31 21.71
C TYR A 96 1.41 0.14 21.79
N CYS A 97 1.22 1.44 21.96
CA CYS A 97 -0.05 2.10 21.71
C CYS A 97 0.23 3.38 20.91
N TRP A 98 -0.73 4.30 20.78
CA TRP A 98 -0.55 5.52 19.99
C TRP A 98 0.69 6.36 20.36
N ARG A 99 1.02 6.47 21.66
CA ARG A 99 2.12 7.31 22.18
C ARG A 99 3.05 6.60 23.17
N GLY A 100 2.96 5.26 23.30
CA GLY A 100 3.75 4.53 24.30
C GLY A 100 3.39 4.90 25.76
N GLY A 101 2.14 5.30 25.99
CA GLY A 101 1.63 5.78 27.28
C GLY A 101 0.87 4.72 28.07
N LYS A 102 -0.16 5.16 28.83
CA LYS A 102 -0.91 4.31 29.77
C LYS A 102 -1.52 3.04 29.15
N ARG A 103 -2.01 3.08 27.91
CA ARG A 103 -2.66 1.92 27.25
C ARG A 103 -1.72 0.72 27.16
N SER A 104 -0.62 0.86 26.42
CA SER A 104 0.40 -0.17 26.32
C SER A 104 1.10 -0.43 27.65
N GLY A 105 1.30 0.61 28.47
CA GLY A 105 1.92 0.48 29.79
C GLY A 105 1.12 -0.42 30.75
N SER A 106 -0.21 -0.33 30.78
CA SER A 106 -1.05 -1.17 31.63
C SER A 106 -0.99 -2.64 31.22
N LEU A 107 -1.10 -2.93 29.91
CA LEU A 107 -0.97 -4.30 29.40
C LEU A 107 0.43 -4.86 29.70
N ALA A 108 1.46 -4.07 29.44
CA ALA A 108 2.85 -4.47 29.70
C ALA A 108 3.12 -4.73 31.18
N LEU A 109 2.54 -3.93 32.08
CA LEU A 109 2.66 -4.13 33.53
C LEU A 109 2.11 -5.50 33.93
N VAL A 110 0.91 -5.86 33.48
CA VAL A 110 0.30 -7.15 33.85
C VAL A 110 1.11 -8.32 33.28
N LEU A 111 1.57 -8.24 32.03
CA LEU A 111 2.40 -9.28 31.42
C LEU A 111 3.79 -9.40 32.10
N ASP A 112 4.41 -8.30 32.52
CA ASP A 112 5.66 -8.32 33.30
C ASP A 112 5.44 -8.94 34.69
N GLN A 113 4.29 -8.69 35.34
CA GLN A 113 3.95 -9.33 36.62
C GLN A 113 3.69 -10.83 36.50
N ILE A 114 3.21 -11.32 35.35
CA ILE A 114 3.13 -12.76 35.06
C ILE A 114 4.53 -13.37 34.92
N GLY A 115 5.52 -12.58 34.48
CA GLY A 115 6.93 -12.98 34.39
C GLY A 115 7.50 -13.04 32.97
N PHE A 116 6.79 -12.51 31.97
CA PHE A 116 7.29 -12.41 30.60
C PHE A 116 8.31 -11.26 30.44
N ARG A 117 9.20 -11.41 29.46
CA ARG A 117 10.11 -10.34 29.05
C ARG A 117 9.41 -9.38 28.10
N VAL A 118 8.81 -8.34 28.66
CA VAL A 118 7.99 -7.38 27.90
C VAL A 118 8.82 -6.19 27.45
N THR A 119 8.70 -5.81 26.18
CA THR A 119 9.32 -4.60 25.63
C THR A 119 8.27 -3.60 25.18
N LEU A 120 8.49 -2.30 25.41
CA LEU A 120 7.64 -1.21 24.95
C LEU A 120 8.34 -0.37 23.88
N VAL A 121 7.58 0.06 22.86
CA VAL A 121 8.05 1.10 21.92
C VAL A 121 7.86 2.48 22.55
N ASP A 122 8.98 3.17 22.82
CA ASP A 122 8.93 4.55 23.30
C ASP A 122 8.33 5.49 22.25
N GLY A 123 7.40 6.34 22.70
CA GLY A 123 6.61 7.20 21.81
C GLY A 123 5.59 6.46 20.94
N GLY A 124 5.51 5.12 21.03
CA GLY A 124 4.49 4.29 20.41
C GLY A 124 4.41 4.37 18.88
N TYR A 125 3.23 4.07 18.34
CA TYR A 125 2.98 4.10 16.90
C TYR A 125 3.31 5.47 16.27
N LYS A 126 3.06 6.59 16.97
CA LYS A 126 3.41 7.92 16.45
C LYS A 126 4.92 8.06 16.20
N ALA A 127 5.75 7.62 17.12
CA ALA A 127 7.20 7.68 16.97
C ALA A 127 7.69 6.67 15.93
N PHE A 128 7.18 5.43 15.97
CA PHE A 128 7.46 4.43 14.94
C PHE A 128 7.16 4.95 13.54
N ARG A 129 6.00 5.59 13.36
CA ARG A 129 5.61 6.16 12.08
C ARG A 129 6.56 7.26 11.61
N ALA A 130 6.96 8.15 12.50
CA ALA A 130 7.91 9.21 12.16
C ALA A 130 9.27 8.61 11.73
N ALA A 131 9.74 7.60 12.45
CA ALA A 131 10.98 6.89 12.10
C ALA A 131 10.86 6.17 10.75
N LEU A 132 9.75 5.47 10.48
CA LEU A 132 9.50 4.79 9.21
C LEU A 132 9.53 5.74 8.02
N VAL A 133 8.84 6.89 8.13
CA VAL A 133 8.82 7.90 7.07
C VAL A 133 10.20 8.52 6.84
N ALA A 134 10.99 8.70 7.90
CA ALA A 134 12.36 9.20 7.80
C ALA A 134 13.33 8.16 7.19
N ASP A 135 13.10 6.86 7.42
CA ASP A 135 13.92 5.77 6.90
C ASP A 135 13.63 5.47 5.41
N LEU A 136 12.39 5.67 4.95
CA LEU A 136 11.95 5.36 3.58
C LEU A 136 12.88 5.87 2.46
N PRO A 137 13.33 7.14 2.45
CA PRO A 137 14.25 7.62 1.41
C PRO A 137 15.59 6.87 1.39
N GLN A 138 16.14 6.56 2.56
CA GLN A 138 17.40 5.82 2.67
C GLN A 138 17.21 4.36 2.27
N LEU A 139 16.10 3.74 2.65
CA LEU A 139 15.79 2.38 2.25
C LEU A 139 15.60 2.29 0.72
N ALA A 140 14.84 3.20 0.13
CA ALA A 140 14.60 3.22 -1.30
C ALA A 140 15.90 3.37 -2.12
N SER A 141 16.89 4.12 -1.62
CA SER A 141 18.17 4.32 -2.33
C SER A 141 19.12 3.13 -2.26
N ARG A 142 18.85 2.11 -1.42
CA ARG A 142 19.65 0.88 -1.33
C ARG A 142 19.37 -0.13 -2.46
N HIS A 143 18.30 0.07 -3.22
CA HIS A 143 17.91 -0.83 -4.29
C HIS A 143 18.19 -0.24 -5.66
N HIS A 144 18.42 -1.13 -6.63
CA HIS A 144 18.54 -0.78 -8.04
C HIS A 144 17.23 -1.10 -8.75
N TYR A 145 16.60 -0.11 -9.36
CA TYR A 145 15.30 -0.29 -10.01
C TYR A 145 15.43 -0.54 -11.51
N ARG A 146 14.51 -1.32 -12.06
CA ARG A 146 14.23 -1.42 -13.50
C ARG A 146 12.80 -0.97 -13.73
N VAL A 147 12.64 0.20 -14.36
CA VAL A 147 11.32 0.81 -14.51
C VAL A 147 10.64 0.27 -15.76
N VAL A 148 9.50 -0.39 -15.57
CA VAL A 148 8.62 -0.81 -16.66
C VAL A 148 7.77 0.40 -17.07
N CYS A 149 8.08 0.96 -18.23
CA CYS A 149 7.44 2.11 -18.83
C CYS A 149 6.50 1.68 -19.96
N GLY A 150 5.53 2.51 -20.30
CA GLY A 150 4.63 2.25 -21.43
C GLY A 150 3.28 2.94 -21.26
N PRO A 151 2.53 3.12 -22.36
CA PRO A 151 1.24 3.78 -22.32
C PRO A 151 0.19 2.98 -21.52
N THR A 152 -1.01 3.55 -21.36
CA THR A 152 -2.10 2.88 -20.64
C THR A 152 -2.52 1.61 -21.39
N GLY A 153 -2.75 0.51 -20.68
CA GLY A 153 -3.08 -0.78 -21.28
C GLY A 153 -1.92 -1.46 -22.01
N SER A 154 -0.66 -1.07 -21.81
CA SER A 154 0.50 -1.73 -22.44
C SER A 154 0.94 -3.04 -21.75
N GLY A 155 0.15 -3.58 -20.82
CA GLY A 155 0.48 -4.83 -20.11
C GLY A 155 1.56 -4.73 -19.02
N LYS A 156 1.91 -3.52 -18.54
CA LYS A 156 2.95 -3.32 -17.51
C LYS A 156 2.70 -4.14 -16.25
N THR A 157 1.48 -4.05 -15.71
CA THR A 157 1.07 -4.79 -14.51
C THR A 157 1.10 -6.30 -14.73
N ARG A 158 0.69 -6.78 -15.90
CA ARG A 158 0.78 -8.22 -16.24
C ARG A 158 2.23 -8.69 -16.32
N LEU A 159 3.13 -7.87 -16.87
CA LEU A 159 4.57 -8.17 -16.86
C LEU A 159 5.13 -8.18 -15.43
N LEU A 160 4.77 -7.20 -14.59
CA LEU A 160 5.19 -7.19 -13.18
C LEU A 160 4.72 -8.46 -12.44
N GLN A 161 3.47 -8.87 -12.64
CA GLN A 161 2.94 -10.11 -12.06
C GLN A 161 3.69 -11.34 -12.57
N ALA A 162 3.99 -11.42 -13.86
CA ALA A 162 4.78 -12.50 -14.44
C ALA A 162 6.21 -12.53 -13.88
N LEU A 163 6.87 -11.38 -13.75
CA LEU A 163 8.20 -11.26 -13.13
C LEU A 163 8.19 -11.74 -11.68
N ALA A 164 7.19 -11.35 -10.88
CA ALA A 164 7.04 -11.81 -9.51
C ALA A 164 6.83 -13.34 -9.43
N ALA A 165 6.02 -13.90 -10.32
CA ALA A 165 5.76 -15.34 -10.39
C ALA A 165 7.02 -16.15 -10.76
N GLU A 166 7.94 -15.56 -11.53
CA GLU A 166 9.24 -16.13 -11.87
C GLU A 166 10.34 -15.82 -10.82
N GLY A 167 9.96 -15.26 -9.66
CA GLY A 167 10.84 -15.04 -8.51
C GLY A 167 11.61 -13.72 -8.50
N ALA A 168 11.28 -12.78 -9.39
CA ALA A 168 11.87 -11.45 -9.38
C ALA A 168 11.31 -10.56 -8.25
N GLN A 169 12.10 -9.57 -7.82
CA GLN A 169 11.64 -8.57 -6.86
C GLN A 169 10.79 -7.52 -7.57
N VAL A 170 9.55 -7.33 -7.12
CA VAL A 170 8.58 -6.44 -7.76
C VAL A 170 7.95 -5.52 -6.74
N LEU A 171 8.03 -4.21 -6.98
CA LEU A 171 7.34 -3.19 -6.21
C LEU A 171 6.10 -2.72 -6.98
N ASP A 172 4.99 -3.46 -6.83
CA ASP A 172 3.69 -3.15 -7.45
C ASP A 172 2.97 -2.03 -6.67
N LEU A 173 3.24 -0.78 -7.04
CA LEU A 173 2.65 0.39 -6.39
C LEU A 173 1.12 0.44 -6.54
N GLU A 174 0.57 -0.02 -7.66
CA GLU A 174 -0.88 -0.09 -7.86
C GLU A 174 -1.54 -1.10 -6.93
N GLY A 175 -0.94 -2.29 -6.82
CA GLY A 175 -1.35 -3.34 -5.89
C GLY A 175 -1.26 -2.89 -4.44
N LEU A 176 -0.17 -2.23 -4.05
CA LEU A 176 -0.03 -1.67 -2.70
C LEU A 176 -1.05 -0.57 -2.40
N ALA A 177 -1.45 0.21 -3.41
CA ALA A 177 -2.43 1.29 -3.32
C ALA A 177 -3.89 0.86 -3.58
N ASN A 178 -4.15 -0.40 -3.93
CA ASN A 178 -5.44 -0.90 -4.40
C ASN A 178 -6.08 0.01 -5.48
N HIS A 179 -5.29 0.47 -6.46
CA HIS A 179 -5.76 1.46 -7.44
C HIS A 179 -4.95 1.41 -8.74
N ARG A 180 -5.62 1.47 -9.90
CA ARG A 180 -5.05 1.40 -11.26
C ARG A 180 -4.51 2.73 -11.81
N SER A 181 -3.89 3.51 -10.91
CA SER A 181 -3.22 4.81 -11.16
C SER A 181 -3.74 5.72 -12.30
N SER A 182 -5.06 5.81 -12.47
CA SER A 182 -5.71 6.57 -13.54
C SER A 182 -6.99 7.23 -13.05
N VAL A 183 -7.55 8.17 -13.81
CA VAL A 183 -8.83 8.84 -13.48
C VAL A 183 -9.98 7.83 -13.30
N LEU A 184 -9.90 6.70 -14.01
CA LEU A 184 -10.84 5.59 -13.96
C LEU A 184 -10.33 4.43 -13.08
N GLY A 185 -9.23 4.61 -12.35
CA GLY A 185 -8.50 3.51 -11.71
C GLY A 185 -9.02 3.04 -10.35
N MET A 186 -10.18 3.55 -9.92
CA MET A 186 -10.84 3.07 -8.71
C MET A 186 -11.44 1.69 -8.95
N ILE A 187 -11.20 0.77 -8.01
CA ILE A 187 -11.69 -0.62 -8.09
C ILE A 187 -12.95 -0.74 -7.21
N PRO A 188 -14.13 -1.02 -7.78
CA PRO A 188 -15.38 -1.12 -7.03
C PRO A 188 -15.29 -2.13 -5.89
N GLY A 189 -15.79 -1.75 -4.71
CA GLY A 189 -15.78 -2.60 -3.52
C GLY A 189 -14.42 -2.75 -2.82
N VAL A 190 -13.35 -2.17 -3.37
CA VAL A 190 -12.00 -2.23 -2.77
C VAL A 190 -11.60 -0.85 -2.27
N ALA A 191 -11.40 -0.74 -0.95
CA ALA A 191 -10.92 0.49 -0.35
C ALA A 191 -9.42 0.69 -0.63
N GLN A 192 -9.07 1.91 -1.04
CA GLN A 192 -7.68 2.36 -1.07
C GLN A 192 -7.16 2.54 0.38
N PRO A 193 -5.93 2.10 0.71
CA PRO A 193 -5.31 2.36 2.00
C PRO A 193 -5.21 3.85 2.32
N SER A 194 -5.12 4.15 3.62
CA SER A 194 -4.66 5.47 4.07
C SER A 194 -3.22 5.72 3.59
N GLN A 195 -2.78 6.99 3.55
CA GLN A 195 -1.36 7.32 3.34
C GLN A 195 -0.46 6.61 4.36
N LYS A 196 -1.00 6.35 5.57
CA LYS A 196 -0.28 5.58 6.58
C LYS A 196 -0.02 4.16 6.11
N ALA A 197 -1.08 3.41 5.84
CA ALA A 197 -0.95 2.05 5.36
C ALA A 197 -0.13 1.95 4.06
N PHE A 198 -0.26 2.91 3.14
CA PHE A 198 0.50 2.89 1.90
C PHE A 198 2.03 2.99 2.11
N ASP A 199 2.49 3.98 2.88
CA ASP A 199 3.93 4.11 3.18
C ASP A 199 4.46 2.88 3.94
N SER A 200 3.65 2.34 4.88
CA SER A 200 4.03 1.15 5.66
C SER A 200 4.16 -0.10 4.77
N ARG A 201 3.26 -0.25 3.78
CA ARG A 201 3.31 -1.31 2.77
C ARG A 201 4.54 -1.19 1.87
N ILE A 202 4.85 0.02 1.39
CA ILE A 202 6.07 0.27 0.58
C ILE A 202 7.31 -0.06 1.40
N TRP A 203 7.38 0.43 2.65
CA TRP A 203 8.51 0.18 3.54
C TRP A 203 8.71 -1.31 3.80
N ALA A 204 7.63 -2.05 4.08
CA ALA A 204 7.69 -3.49 4.29
C ALA A 204 8.17 -4.24 3.03
N ALA A 205 7.67 -3.88 1.85
CA ALA A 205 8.08 -4.48 0.59
C ALA A 205 9.59 -4.26 0.33
N LEU A 206 10.05 -3.01 0.40
CA LEU A 206 11.47 -2.68 0.20
C LEU A 206 12.39 -3.43 1.17
N ARG A 207 12.01 -3.55 2.44
CA ARG A 207 12.78 -4.32 3.43
C ARG A 207 12.88 -5.81 3.16
N SER A 208 11.91 -6.37 2.47
CA SER A 208 11.90 -7.79 2.14
C SER A 208 12.81 -8.12 0.95
N PHE A 209 13.25 -7.11 0.21
CA PHE A 209 14.10 -7.29 -0.97
C PHE A 209 15.58 -7.41 -0.60
N ASP A 210 16.26 -8.31 -1.32
CA ASP A 210 17.71 -8.37 -1.44
C ASP A 210 18.21 -7.13 -2.22
N PRO A 211 19.07 -6.28 -1.63
CA PRO A 211 19.63 -5.12 -2.31
C PRO A 211 20.57 -5.46 -3.47
N LEU A 212 21.05 -6.71 -3.56
CA LEU A 212 21.91 -7.17 -4.66
C LEU A 212 21.14 -7.51 -5.94
N LEU A 213 19.82 -7.68 -5.83
CA LEU A 213 18.94 -8.01 -6.95
C LEU A 213 18.16 -6.78 -7.42
N PRO A 214 17.89 -6.66 -8.74
CA PRO A 214 17.09 -5.56 -9.25
C PRO A 214 15.64 -5.62 -8.74
N VAL A 215 15.01 -4.46 -8.57
CA VAL A 215 13.59 -4.31 -8.24
C VAL A 215 12.85 -3.77 -9.46
N TYR A 216 11.91 -4.54 -9.98
CA TYR A 216 11.05 -4.12 -11.08
C TYR A 216 9.88 -3.29 -10.54
N ILE A 217 9.60 -2.16 -11.19
CA ILE A 217 8.58 -1.21 -10.76
C ILE A 217 7.95 -0.52 -11.96
N GLU A 218 6.67 -0.19 -11.89
CA GLU A 218 5.98 0.56 -12.95
C GLU A 218 6.35 2.04 -12.94
N SER A 219 6.26 2.68 -14.12
CA SER A 219 6.54 4.10 -14.33
C SER A 219 5.45 5.02 -13.76
N GLU A 220 5.14 4.86 -12.47
CA GLU A 220 4.08 5.58 -11.80
C GLU A 220 4.41 7.04 -11.53
N SER A 221 3.34 7.85 -11.45
CA SER A 221 3.45 9.26 -11.11
C SER A 221 3.75 9.46 -9.61
N LYS A 222 3.83 10.72 -9.16
CA LYS A 222 3.99 11.02 -7.72
C LYS A 222 2.80 10.56 -6.87
N LYS A 223 1.68 10.19 -7.48
CA LYS A 223 0.47 9.71 -6.82
C LYS A 223 -0.09 8.48 -7.50
N VAL A 224 -0.72 7.63 -6.69
CA VAL A 224 -1.52 6.48 -7.13
C VAL A 224 -2.90 6.63 -6.50
N GLY A 225 -3.86 7.16 -7.25
CA GLY A 225 -5.14 7.60 -6.68
C GLY A 225 -4.95 8.73 -5.66
N ASN A 226 -5.42 8.52 -4.42
CA ASN A 226 -5.35 9.51 -3.34
C ASN A 226 -4.07 9.45 -2.51
N VAL A 227 -3.22 8.43 -2.68
CA VAL A 227 -1.96 8.28 -1.94
C VAL A 227 -0.78 8.80 -2.75
N ALA A 228 0.19 9.40 -2.06
CA ALA A 228 1.44 9.88 -2.63
C ALA A 228 2.55 8.83 -2.48
N VAL A 229 3.37 8.68 -3.51
CA VAL A 229 4.58 7.85 -3.48
C VAL A 229 5.69 8.63 -2.76
N PRO A 230 6.47 8.01 -1.85
CA PRO A 230 7.56 8.68 -1.15
C PRO A 230 8.56 9.35 -2.10
N GLU A 231 8.96 10.59 -1.80
CA GLU A 231 9.79 11.40 -2.72
C GLU A 231 11.15 10.74 -3.04
N GLY A 232 11.77 10.10 -2.04
CA GLY A 232 13.02 9.36 -2.24
C GLY A 232 12.88 8.19 -3.22
N LEU A 233 11.76 7.47 -3.17
CA LEU A 233 11.45 6.40 -4.12
C LEU A 233 11.20 6.97 -5.52
N ILE A 234 10.43 8.06 -5.64
CA ILE A 234 10.21 8.74 -6.93
C ILE A 234 11.52 9.19 -7.55
N ALA A 235 12.42 9.79 -6.77
CA ALA A 235 13.73 10.22 -7.27
C ALA A 235 14.55 9.03 -7.78
N ALA A 236 14.60 7.93 -7.02
CA ALA A 236 15.29 6.72 -7.42
C ALA A 236 14.72 6.10 -8.70
N MET A 237 13.38 5.97 -8.80
CA MET A 237 12.70 5.46 -9.99
C MET A 237 13.03 6.30 -11.23
N ARG A 238 12.92 7.62 -11.14
CA ARG A 238 13.14 8.54 -12.26
C ARG A 238 14.56 8.52 -12.82
N ALA A 239 15.54 8.20 -11.98
CA ALA A 239 16.94 8.07 -12.36
C ALA A 239 17.31 6.68 -12.90
N SER A 240 16.40 5.70 -12.81
CA SER A 240 16.69 4.29 -13.08
C SER A 240 16.52 3.90 -14.55
N PRO A 241 17.19 2.83 -15.01
CA PRO A 241 17.01 2.27 -16.36
C PRO A 241 15.55 1.91 -16.65
N CYS A 242 15.11 2.20 -17.87
CA CYS A 242 13.74 2.00 -18.33
C CYS A 242 13.62 0.81 -19.30
N LEU A 243 12.51 0.10 -19.20
CA LEU A 243 12.06 -0.98 -20.08
C LEU A 243 10.72 -0.54 -20.68
N ARG A 244 10.67 -0.28 -21.98
CA ARG A 244 9.48 0.28 -22.64
C ARG A 244 8.62 -0.83 -23.22
N MET A 245 7.48 -1.08 -22.60
CA MET A 245 6.42 -1.93 -23.14
C MET A 245 5.80 -1.30 -24.39
N ASP A 246 5.74 -2.09 -25.45
CA ASP A 246 5.09 -1.75 -26.71
C ASP A 246 4.13 -2.88 -27.08
N LEU A 247 2.83 -2.56 -27.08
CA LEU A 247 1.76 -3.51 -27.30
C LEU A 247 0.79 -2.89 -28.32
N PRO A 248 0.39 -3.62 -29.39
CA PRO A 248 -0.52 -3.09 -30.39
C PRO A 248 -1.83 -2.57 -29.81
N GLU A 249 -2.42 -1.53 -30.40
CA GLU A 249 -3.66 -0.90 -29.89
C GLU A 249 -4.80 -1.90 -29.67
N ALA A 250 -4.97 -2.86 -30.58
CA ALA A 250 -6.01 -3.89 -30.47
C ALA A 250 -5.82 -4.74 -29.19
N GLU A 251 -4.59 -5.12 -28.89
CA GLU A 251 -4.23 -5.89 -27.68
C GLU A 251 -4.39 -5.04 -26.42
N ARG A 252 -4.06 -3.75 -26.48
CA ARG A 252 -4.28 -2.80 -25.37
C ARG A 252 -5.77 -2.64 -25.05
N VAL A 253 -6.62 -2.56 -26.08
CA VAL A 253 -8.08 -2.49 -25.90
C VAL A 253 -8.60 -3.79 -25.31
N ALA A 254 -8.22 -4.94 -25.86
CA ALA A 254 -8.61 -6.26 -25.34
C ALA A 254 -8.22 -6.41 -23.86
N LEU A 255 -6.99 -6.07 -23.51
CA LEU A 255 -6.50 -6.05 -22.13
C LEU A 255 -7.38 -5.21 -21.21
N LEU A 256 -7.72 -3.99 -21.60
CA LEU A 256 -8.49 -3.09 -20.74
C LEU A 256 -9.94 -3.54 -20.58
N LEU A 257 -10.52 -4.20 -21.58
CA LEU A 257 -11.84 -4.80 -21.45
C LEU A 257 -11.84 -5.98 -20.44
N GLU A 258 -10.71 -6.67 -20.29
CA GLU A 258 -10.52 -7.71 -19.27
C GLU A 258 -10.28 -7.09 -17.88
N ASP A 259 -9.31 -6.18 -17.76
CA ASP A 259 -8.88 -5.63 -16.47
C ASP A 259 -9.91 -4.69 -15.84
N TYR A 260 -10.81 -4.12 -16.65
CA TYR A 260 -11.92 -3.26 -16.24
C TYR A 260 -13.29 -3.89 -16.55
N ASP A 261 -13.41 -5.22 -16.42
CA ASP A 261 -14.64 -5.93 -16.73
C ASP A 261 -15.88 -5.37 -16.00
N PHE A 262 -15.70 -4.77 -14.82
CA PHE A 262 -16.75 -4.14 -14.04
C PHE A 262 -17.39 -2.95 -14.76
N PHE A 263 -16.66 -2.22 -15.61
CA PHE A 263 -17.24 -1.17 -16.46
C PHE A 263 -18.01 -1.75 -17.64
N VAL A 264 -17.60 -2.92 -18.15
CA VAL A 264 -18.32 -3.62 -19.21
C VAL A 264 -19.62 -4.23 -18.68
N ARG A 265 -19.59 -4.74 -17.45
CA ARG A 265 -20.75 -5.31 -16.74
C ARG A 265 -21.72 -4.24 -16.24
N ASP A 266 -21.22 -3.05 -15.91
CA ASP A 266 -22.00 -1.89 -15.44
C ASP A 266 -21.69 -0.64 -16.28
N ILE A 267 -22.38 -0.53 -17.41
CA ILE A 267 -22.20 0.56 -18.38
C ILE A 267 -22.63 1.91 -17.82
N GLU A 268 -23.64 1.97 -16.94
CA GLU A 268 -24.06 3.23 -16.35
C GLU A 268 -23.00 3.74 -15.38
N PHE A 269 -22.43 2.86 -14.55
CA PHE A 269 -21.29 3.22 -13.73
C PHE A 269 -20.11 3.71 -14.57
N PHE A 270 -19.80 3.07 -15.70
CA PHE A 270 -18.78 3.56 -16.62
C PHE A 270 -19.11 4.97 -17.15
N CYS A 271 -20.36 5.20 -17.57
CA CYS A 271 -20.83 6.49 -18.05
C CYS A 271 -20.73 7.59 -16.98
N GLU A 272 -21.06 7.30 -15.72
CA GLU A 272 -20.88 8.21 -14.59
C GLU A 272 -19.41 8.61 -14.42
N ARG A 273 -18.49 7.65 -14.54
CA ARG A 273 -17.05 7.92 -14.41
C ARG A 273 -16.51 8.76 -15.56
N LEU A 274 -17.03 8.61 -16.78
CA LEU A 274 -16.64 9.44 -17.93
C LEU A 274 -16.97 10.93 -17.74
N ILE A 275 -17.93 11.29 -16.87
CA ILE A 275 -18.26 12.68 -16.57
C ILE A 275 -17.04 13.44 -16.04
N ALA A 276 -16.15 12.78 -15.29
CA ALA A 276 -14.93 13.38 -14.77
C ALA A 276 -13.99 13.90 -15.88
N LEU A 277 -14.14 13.43 -17.12
CA LEU A 277 -13.34 13.86 -18.28
C LEU A 277 -13.94 15.05 -19.03
N THR A 278 -15.13 15.53 -18.64
CA THR A 278 -15.84 16.61 -19.34
C THR A 278 -15.03 17.89 -19.43
N GLU A 279 -14.33 18.26 -18.35
CA GLU A 279 -13.47 19.45 -18.33
C GLU A 279 -12.30 19.33 -19.31
N ALA A 280 -11.69 18.14 -19.40
CA ALA A 280 -10.52 17.91 -20.23
C ALA A 280 -10.84 17.63 -21.71
N ARG A 281 -12.04 17.11 -22.02
CA ARG A 281 -12.39 16.58 -23.36
C ARG A 281 -13.61 17.22 -24.01
N GLY A 282 -14.35 18.01 -23.25
CA GLY A 282 -15.56 18.67 -23.70
C GLY A 282 -16.80 17.77 -23.60
N LYS A 283 -17.93 18.41 -23.35
CA LYS A 283 -19.23 17.74 -23.11
C LYS A 283 -19.69 16.88 -24.29
N ALA A 284 -19.55 17.35 -25.52
CA ALA A 284 -19.99 16.61 -26.70
C ALA A 284 -19.24 15.27 -26.87
N THR A 285 -17.93 15.27 -26.67
CA THR A 285 -17.08 14.07 -26.72
C THR A 285 -17.50 13.06 -25.66
N VAL A 286 -17.70 13.51 -24.41
CA VAL A 286 -18.12 12.62 -23.32
C VAL A 286 -19.52 12.04 -23.57
N GLN A 287 -20.45 12.84 -24.10
CA GLN A 287 -21.79 12.36 -24.45
C GLN A 287 -21.76 11.32 -25.57
N ASP A 288 -20.89 11.49 -26.58
CA ASP A 288 -20.68 10.50 -27.63
C ASP A 288 -20.10 9.19 -27.07
N TRP A 289 -19.10 9.26 -26.20
CA TRP A 289 -18.56 8.08 -25.51
C TRP A 289 -19.63 7.34 -24.71
N GLN A 290 -20.47 8.06 -23.97
CA GLN A 290 -21.57 7.48 -23.22
C GLN A 290 -22.61 6.83 -24.15
N ALA A 291 -22.93 7.44 -25.29
CA ALA A 291 -23.87 6.88 -26.26
C ALA A 291 -23.34 5.58 -26.87
N ARG A 292 -22.07 5.54 -27.29
CA ARG A 292 -21.43 4.34 -27.84
C ARG A 292 -21.29 3.22 -26.81
N ALA A 293 -20.93 3.54 -25.58
CA ALA A 293 -20.88 2.56 -24.49
C ALA A 293 -22.26 1.91 -24.26
N ARG A 294 -23.34 2.72 -24.21
CA ARG A 294 -24.72 2.24 -24.07
C ARG A 294 -25.22 1.41 -25.25
N SER A 295 -24.72 1.66 -26.47
CA SER A 295 -25.03 0.83 -27.63
C SER A 295 -24.20 -0.44 -27.72
N GLY A 296 -23.32 -0.72 -26.76
CA GLY A 296 -22.47 -1.91 -26.70
C GLY A 296 -21.12 -1.78 -27.42
N ASP A 297 -20.80 -0.62 -27.99
CA ASP A 297 -19.53 -0.36 -28.65
C ASP A 297 -18.48 0.22 -27.67
N VAL A 298 -18.28 -0.50 -26.56
CA VAL A 298 -17.27 -0.18 -25.55
C VAL A 298 -15.83 -0.19 -26.13
N PRO A 299 -15.44 -1.14 -27.00
CA PRO A 299 -14.08 -1.18 -27.55
C PRO A 299 -13.68 0.12 -28.26
N SER A 300 -14.58 0.74 -29.04
CA SER A 300 -14.25 1.99 -29.73
C SER A 300 -14.11 3.18 -28.77
N VAL A 301 -14.86 3.19 -27.67
CA VAL A 301 -14.72 4.19 -26.60
C VAL A 301 -13.37 4.04 -25.90
N VAL A 302 -12.96 2.81 -25.57
CA VAL A 302 -11.66 2.53 -24.95
C VAL A 302 -10.51 2.97 -25.85
N LEU A 303 -10.54 2.61 -27.14
CA LEU A 303 -9.54 3.03 -28.11
C LEU A 303 -9.40 4.57 -28.17
N GLU A 304 -10.53 5.27 -28.22
CA GLU A 304 -10.51 6.72 -28.29
C GLU A 304 -10.04 7.37 -26.98
N LEU A 305 -10.36 6.79 -25.82
CA LEU A 305 -9.81 7.22 -24.54
C LEU A 305 -8.28 7.09 -24.52
N LEU A 306 -7.73 5.98 -25.02
CA LEU A 306 -6.28 5.78 -25.11
C LEU A 306 -5.64 6.88 -25.96
N ILE A 307 -6.08 7.02 -27.21
CA ILE A 307 -5.46 7.92 -28.19
C ILE A 307 -5.65 9.39 -27.79
N LYS A 308 -6.86 9.78 -27.39
CA LYS A 308 -7.17 11.19 -27.15
C LYS A 308 -6.80 11.61 -25.73
N HIS A 309 -7.04 10.77 -24.72
CA HIS A 309 -6.87 11.16 -23.32
C HIS A 309 -5.54 10.73 -22.71
N TYR A 310 -5.24 9.44 -22.74
CA TYR A 310 -4.16 8.87 -21.93
C TYR A 310 -2.79 9.01 -22.59
N ASP A 311 -2.64 8.56 -23.85
CA ASP A 311 -1.34 8.42 -24.50
C ASP A 311 -0.55 9.73 -24.61
N PRO A 312 -1.16 10.89 -24.98
CA PRO A 312 -0.43 12.15 -25.04
C PRO A 312 0.14 12.56 -23.67
N GLY A 313 -0.65 12.39 -22.61
CA GLY A 313 -0.26 12.76 -21.24
C GLY A 313 0.81 11.83 -20.68
N TYR A 314 0.67 10.52 -20.91
CA TYR A 314 1.63 9.52 -20.47
C TYR A 314 2.98 9.69 -21.17
N LEU A 315 2.99 9.87 -22.49
CA LEU A 315 4.24 10.03 -23.24
C LEU A 315 5.02 11.27 -22.78
N GLN A 316 4.36 12.42 -22.68
CA GLN A 316 4.98 13.65 -22.20
C GLN A 316 5.49 13.51 -20.76
N SER A 317 4.71 12.84 -19.89
CA SER A 317 5.12 12.58 -18.52
C SER A 317 6.35 11.68 -18.44
N MET A 318 6.39 10.60 -19.23
CA MET A 318 7.51 9.66 -19.25
C MET A 318 8.80 10.33 -19.72
N GLN A 319 8.76 11.02 -20.86
CA GLN A 319 9.92 11.75 -21.42
C GLN A 319 10.45 12.82 -20.47
N ARG A 320 9.56 13.53 -19.77
CA ARG A 320 9.96 14.59 -18.84
C ARG A 320 10.55 14.05 -17.54
N ASN A 321 10.00 12.96 -17.02
CA ASN A 321 10.28 12.52 -15.65
C ASN A 321 11.35 11.43 -15.55
N PHE A 322 11.50 10.57 -16.55
CA PHE A 322 12.42 9.43 -16.51
C PHE A 322 13.63 9.70 -17.41
N THR A 323 14.80 9.87 -16.79
CA THR A 323 16.02 10.36 -17.48
C THR A 323 16.57 9.37 -18.50
N GLN A 324 16.25 8.09 -18.36
CA GLN A 324 16.72 7.01 -19.24
C GLN A 324 15.60 6.48 -20.17
N TYR A 325 14.51 7.23 -20.34
CA TYR A 325 13.39 6.79 -21.18
C TYR A 325 13.75 6.71 -22.67
N GLU A 326 14.53 7.66 -23.20
CA GLU A 326 14.90 7.68 -24.62
C GLU A 326 15.77 6.50 -25.03
N SER A 327 16.62 6.02 -24.12
CA SER A 327 17.46 4.83 -24.30
C SER A 327 16.79 3.54 -23.80
N ALA A 328 15.49 3.57 -23.47
CA ALA A 328 14.79 2.42 -22.95
C ALA A 328 14.76 1.27 -23.96
N ARG A 329 15.09 0.07 -23.48
CA ARG A 329 14.92 -1.17 -24.27
C ARG A 329 13.44 -1.37 -24.57
N ALA A 330 13.08 -1.56 -25.83
CA ALA A 330 11.73 -1.92 -26.21
C ALA A 330 11.44 -3.39 -25.85
N LEU A 331 10.29 -3.61 -25.21
CA LEU A 331 9.73 -4.92 -24.89
C LEU A 331 8.46 -5.09 -25.69
N VAL A 332 8.45 -6.05 -26.61
CA VAL A 332 7.36 -6.30 -27.56
C VAL A 332 6.81 -7.70 -27.31
N PRO A 333 5.92 -7.91 -26.31
CA PRO A 333 5.28 -9.20 -26.13
C PRO A 333 4.41 -9.53 -27.34
N ARG A 334 4.19 -10.83 -27.59
CA ARG A 334 3.36 -11.30 -28.70
C ARG A 334 1.91 -10.82 -28.60
N ASP A 335 1.37 -10.82 -27.40
CA ASP A 335 -0.02 -10.49 -27.05
C ASP A 335 -0.10 -10.05 -25.58
N HIS A 336 -1.28 -9.61 -25.14
CA HIS A 336 -1.53 -9.22 -23.74
C HIS A 336 -1.74 -10.40 -22.77
N GLY A 337 -1.68 -11.64 -23.27
CA GLY A 337 -1.97 -12.85 -22.50
C GLY A 337 -0.87 -13.21 -21.50
N VAL A 338 -1.27 -13.89 -20.43
CA VAL A 338 -0.35 -14.38 -19.38
C VAL A 338 0.83 -15.18 -19.97
N PRO A 339 0.64 -16.11 -20.93
CA PRO A 339 1.77 -16.87 -21.50
C PRO A 339 2.84 -15.99 -22.16
N ALA A 340 2.43 -14.95 -22.90
CA ALA A 340 3.37 -14.03 -23.56
C ALA A 340 4.14 -13.19 -22.53
N MET A 341 3.47 -12.75 -21.46
CA MET A 341 4.11 -12.00 -20.37
C MET A 341 5.08 -12.88 -19.57
N THR A 342 4.76 -14.16 -19.34
CA THR A 342 5.66 -15.13 -18.71
C THR A 342 6.90 -15.40 -19.57
N GLU A 343 6.73 -15.57 -20.88
CA GLU A 343 7.86 -15.73 -21.81
C GLU A 343 8.80 -14.51 -21.77
N LEU A 344 8.21 -13.31 -21.83
CA LEU A 344 8.96 -12.06 -21.74
C LEU A 344 9.69 -11.91 -20.39
N ALA A 345 9.03 -12.24 -19.28
CA ALA A 345 9.63 -12.21 -17.95
C ALA A 345 10.85 -13.15 -17.86
N LYS A 346 10.72 -14.39 -18.36
CA LYS A 346 11.84 -15.36 -18.39
C LYS A 346 13.02 -14.86 -19.22
N SER A 347 12.77 -14.27 -20.39
CA SER A 347 13.83 -13.68 -21.21
C SER A 347 14.56 -12.56 -20.45
N LEU A 348 13.81 -11.68 -19.78
CA LEU A 348 14.40 -10.58 -19.02
C LEU A 348 15.26 -11.05 -17.85
N LEU A 349 14.87 -12.13 -17.18
CA LEU A 349 15.61 -12.70 -16.05
C LEU A 349 16.82 -13.51 -16.50
N ALA A 350 16.78 -14.14 -17.67
CA ALA A 350 17.95 -14.85 -18.22
C ALA A 350 19.08 -13.90 -18.65
N GLU A 351 18.77 -12.63 -18.90
CA GLU A 351 19.71 -11.59 -19.31
C GLU A 351 20.18 -10.70 -18.15
N ALA A 352 19.57 -10.84 -16.96
CA ALA A 352 19.85 -10.04 -15.77
C ALA A 352 21.00 -10.64 -14.95
#